data_AF-A0A533WVP9-F1
#
_entry.id   AF-A0A533WVP9-F1
#
_cell.length_a   1.000
_cell.length_b   1.000
_cell.length_c   1.000
_cell.angle_alpha   90.00
_cell.angle_beta   90.00
_cell.angle_gamma   90.00
#
_symmetry.space_group_name_H-M   'P 1'
#
loop_
_entity.id
_entity.type
_entity.pdbx_description
1 polymer ?
#
loop_
_entity_poly.entity_id
_entity_poly.type
_entity_poly.pdbx_seq_one_letter_code
_entity_poly.pdbx_strand_id
1 'polypeptide(L)' 'MPEINGIALAVMLRRIRKDIKIMIMTAYDISIKDIQADVPDLKPLSLLRKPFEQKQICDAVKNQVQVPS' A
#
# COMPACT_ATOMS: atom_id res chain seq x y z
N MET A 1 -2.79 7.12 -10.34
CA MET A 1 -4.00 7.91 -10.67
C MET A 1 -3.67 8.75 -11.90
N PRO A 2 -4.63 9.14 -12.75
CA PRO A 2 -4.34 9.82 -14.02
C PRO A 2 -3.43 11.04 -13.85
N GLU A 3 -3.56 11.76 -12.74
CA GLU A 3 -2.84 13.02 -12.48
C GLU A 3 -1.80 12.92 -11.35
N ILE A 4 -1.81 11.82 -10.59
CA ILE A 4 -0.99 11.67 -9.38
C ILE A 4 -0.31 10.30 -9.38
N ASN A 5 1.01 10.32 -9.17
CA ASN A 5 1.81 9.14 -8.89
C ASN A 5 1.51 8.65 -7.45
N GLY A 6 1.02 7.41 -7.32
CA GLY A 6 0.62 6.85 -6.03
C GLY A 6 1.78 6.65 -5.05
N ILE A 7 3.00 6.40 -5.54
CA ILE A 7 4.20 6.27 -4.70
C ILE A 7 4.60 7.64 -4.17
N ALA A 8 4.63 8.66 -5.03
CA ALA A 8 4.90 10.04 -4.60
C ALA A 8 3.89 10.51 -3.54
N LEU A 9 2.61 10.16 -3.70
CA LEU A 9 1.57 10.41 -2.69
C LEU A 9 1.86 9.68 -1.37
N ALA A 10 2.26 8.41 -1.40
CA ALA A 10 2.61 7.66 -0.20
C ALA A 10 3.79 8.30 0.56
N VAL A 11 4.82 8.76 -0.16
CA VAL A 11 5.96 9.50 0.42
C VAL A 11 5.48 10.79 1.09
N MET A 12 4.61 11.56 0.43
CA MET A 12 4.05 12.79 1.01
C MET A 12 3.21 12.52 2.27
N LEU A 13 2.36 11.49 2.25
CA LEU A 13 1.53 11.11 3.40
C LEU A 13 2.39 10.72 4.60
N ARG A 14 3.51 10.00 4.39
CA ARG A 14 4.46 9.64 5.46
C ARG A 14 5.14 10.85 6.10
N ARG A 15 5.42 11.89 5.32
CA ARG A 15 6.00 13.15 5.85
C ARG A 15 5.01 13.89 6.75
N ILE A 16 3.72 13.81 6.45
CA ILE A 16 2.65 14.44 7.23
C ILE A 16 2.37 13.64 8.50
N ARG A 17 2.25 12.31 8.37
CA ARG A 17 1.88 11.42 9.47
C ARG A 17 2.61 10.09 9.37
N LYS A 18 3.54 9.85 10.30
CA LYS A 18 4.43 8.68 10.27
C LYS A 18 3.71 7.35 10.55
N ASP A 19 2.60 7.34 11.26
CA ASP A 19 1.87 6.13 11.68
C ASP A 19 0.72 5.73 10.74
N ILE A 20 0.51 6.48 9.64
CA ILE A 20 -0.55 6.18 8.68
C ILE A 20 -0.35 4.80 8.04
N LYS A 21 -1.40 3.99 7.92
CA LYS A 21 -1.34 2.71 7.22
C LYS A 21 -1.53 2.95 5.73
N ILE A 22 -0.57 2.53 4.91
CA ILE A 22 -0.59 2.73 3.46
C ILE A 22 -0.62 1.35 2.80
N MET A 23 -1.59 1.16 1.90
CA MET A 23 -1.67 0.01 1.01
C MET A 23 -1.64 0.52 -0.43
N ILE A 24 -0.81 -0.08 -1.27
CA ILE A 24 -0.60 0.29 -2.67
C ILE A 24 -1.25 -0.76 -3.56
N MET A 25 -1.95 -0.29 -4.60
CA MET A 25 -2.58 -1.13 -5.60
C MET A 25 -1.89 -0.92 -6.95
N THR A 26 -1.46 -1.98 -7.61
CA THR A 26 -0.72 -1.89 -8.88
C THR A 26 -1.29 -2.82 -9.95
N ALA A 27 -1.29 -2.40 -11.22
CA ALA A 27 -1.51 -3.31 -12.35
C ALA A 27 -0.19 -3.84 -12.94
N TYR A 28 0.94 -3.30 -12.48
CA TYR A 28 2.27 -3.59 -12.97
C TYR A 28 2.95 -4.64 -12.09
N ASP A 29 3.90 -5.36 -12.68
CA ASP A 29 4.76 -6.30 -11.96
C ASP A 29 5.89 -5.54 -11.26
N ILE A 30 5.55 -4.86 -10.16
CA ILE A 30 6.49 -4.08 -9.34
C ILE A 30 6.73 -4.87 -8.07
N SER A 31 7.99 -4.99 -7.64
CA SER A 31 8.31 -5.67 -6.40
C SER A 31 8.12 -4.72 -5.21
N ILE A 32 7.84 -5.28 -4.03
CA ILE A 32 7.81 -4.48 -2.79
C ILE A 32 9.14 -3.77 -2.54
N LYS A 33 10.27 -4.38 -2.96
CA LYS A 33 11.61 -3.82 -2.78
C LYS A 33 11.80 -2.52 -3.56
N ASP A 34 11.23 -2.45 -4.77
CA ASP A 34 11.30 -1.26 -5.61
C ASP A 34 10.60 -0.08 -4.94
N ILE A 35 9.48 -0.35 -4.26
CA ILE A 35 8.70 0.68 -3.57
C ILE A 35 9.34 1.05 -2.21
N GLN A 36 9.97 0.08 -1.54
CA GLN A 36 10.65 0.30 -0.26
C GLN A 36 11.84 1.26 -0.37
N ALA A 37 12.41 1.48 -1.56
CA ALA A 37 13.40 2.52 -1.77
C ALA A 37 12.84 3.92 -1.44
N ASP A 38 11.57 4.16 -1.76
CA ASP A 38 10.89 5.43 -1.51
C ASP A 38 10.07 5.42 -0.20
N VAL A 39 9.53 4.25 0.18
CA VAL A 39 8.66 4.07 1.36
C VAL A 39 9.17 2.89 2.21
N PRO A 40 10.21 3.09 3.05
CA PRO A 40 10.98 1.99 3.67
C PRO A 40 10.18 1.09 4.61
N ASP A 41 9.12 1.62 5.22
CA ASP A 41 8.30 0.91 6.21
C ASP A 41 7.10 0.18 5.60
N LEU A 42 6.99 0.16 4.27
CA LEU A 42 5.95 -0.56 3.56
C LEU A 42 6.17 -2.07 3.68
N LYS A 43 5.19 -2.79 4.23
CA LYS A 43 5.26 -4.25 4.39
C LYS A 43 4.83 -4.97 3.09
N PRO A 44 5.30 -6.20 2.81
CA PRO A 44 4.87 -6.98 1.64
C PRO A 44 3.35 -7.12 1.51
N LEU A 45 2.64 -7.33 2.62
CA LEU A 45 1.17 -7.42 2.66
C LEU A 45 0.45 -6.09 2.33
N SER A 46 1.20 -5.02 2.09
CA SER A 46 0.69 -3.70 1.74
C SER A 46 0.72 -3.44 0.23
N LEU A 47 1.13 -4.42 -0.58
CA LEU A 47 1.08 -4.35 -2.03
C LEU A 47 0.02 -5.31 -2.57
N LEU A 48 -1.00 -4.77 -3.25
CA LEU A 48 -2.10 -5.51 -3.84
C LEU A 48 -2.02 -5.41 -5.37
N ARG A 49 -1.83 -6.54 -6.05
CA ARG A 49 -1.78 -6.60 -7.53
C ARG A 49 -3.18 -6.71 -8.11
N LYS A 50 -3.45 -5.94 -9.17
CA LYS A 50 -4.66 -5.99 -9.98
C LYS A 50 -4.50 -6.98 -11.14
N PRO A 51 -5.57 -7.67 -11.55
CA PRO A 51 -6.89 -7.72 -10.89
C PRO A 51 -6.81 -8.47 -9.54
N PHE A 52 -7.70 -8.14 -8.62
CA PHE A 52 -7.86 -8.84 -7.36
C PHE A 52 -9.35 -9.07 -7.08
N GLU A 53 -9.64 -10.11 -6.31
CA GLU A 53 -10.98 -10.43 -5.83
C GLU A 53 -11.32 -9.67 -4.55
N GLN A 54 -12.62 -9.57 -4.26
CA GLN A 54 -13.11 -8.94 -3.03
C GLN A 54 -12.49 -9.57 -1.77
N LYS A 55 -12.30 -10.90 -1.75
CA LYS A 55 -11.69 -11.58 -0.61
C LYS A 55 -10.25 -11.11 -0.38
N GLN A 56 -9.47 -10.96 -1.44
CA GLN A 56 -8.05 -10.56 -1.35
C GLN A 56 -7.89 -9.16 -0.77
N ILE A 57 -8.73 -8.20 -1.19
CA ILE A 57 -8.69 -6.85 -0.62
C ILE A 57 -9.17 -6.83 0.84
N CYS A 58 -10.22 -7.60 1.18
CA CYS A 58 -10.69 -7.73 2.55
C CYS A 58 -9.61 -8.28 3.48
N ASP A 59 -8.93 -9.35 3.07
CA ASP A 59 -7.85 -9.97 3.86
C ASP A 59 -6.65 -9.03 3.99
N ALA A 60 -6.27 -8.33 2.91
CA ALA A 60 -5.19 -7.34 2.95
C ALA A 60 -5.48 -6.18 3.93
N VAL A 61 -6.71 -5.67 3.93
CA VAL A 61 -7.14 -4.61 4.86
C VAL A 61 -7.13 -5.12 6.30
N LYS A 62 -7.73 -6.29 6.59
CA LYS A 62 -7.77 -6.88 7.94
C LYS A 62 -6.37 -7.13 8.52
N ASN A 63 -5.41 -7.51 7.69
CA ASN A 63 -4.02 -7.67 8.14
C ASN A 63 -3.34 -6.35 8.54
N GLN A 64 -3.89 -5.21 8.09
CA GLN A 64 -3.38 -3.90 8.45
C GLN A 64 -4.16 -3.26 9.60
N VAL A 65 -5.48 -3.45 9.68
CA VAL A 65 -6.31 -2.89 10.75
C VAL A 65 -6.53 -3.93 11.85
N GLN A 66 -6.08 -3.64 13.08
CA GLN A 66 -6.62 -4.35 14.23
C GLN A 66 -8.05 -3.84 14.39
N VAL A 67 -9.03 -4.65 14.03
CA VAL A 67 -10.42 -4.40 14.41
C VAL A 67 -10.54 -4.92 15.84
N PRO A 68 -10.75 -4.06 16.85
CA PRO A 68 -11.11 -4.55 18.18
C PRO A 68 -12.41 -5.32 18.01
N SER A 69 -12.40 -6.61 18.38
CA SER A 69 -13.61 -7.42 18.49
C SER A 69 -14.58 -6.85 19.52
#